data_AF-A0A6B2SGR7-F1
#
_entry.id   AF-A0A6B2SGR7-F1
#
_cell.length_a   1.000
_cell.length_b   1.000
_cell.length_c   1.000
_cell.angle_alpha   90.00
_cell.angle_beta   90.00
_cell.angle_gamma   90.00
#
_symmetry.space_group_name_H-M   'P 1'
#
loop_
_entity.id
_entity.type
_entity.pdbx_description
1 polymer ?
#
loop_
_entity_poly.entity_id
_entity_poly.type
_entity_poly.pdbx_seq_one_letter_code
_entity_poly.pdbx_strand_id
1 'polypeptide(L)'
;TRGPAVDGAFRTDGRGVFAVGNVLHAAEPARAVAREGTLAAEAVRRYLSDGDWPSASVRLRVTAPLAWIAPNRLTPDDPTGAFTLRTTEFVARPTLVITQDGRILHRTRPRSPAVPNRPFRVAGEWTGRVDTEGGAVRIALG
;
A
#
# COMPACT_ATOMS: atom_id res chain seq x y z
N THR A 1 4.29 3.47 6.43
CA THR A 1 4.42 4.59 7.38
C THR A 1 4.89 4.06 8.73
N ARG A 2 4.96 4.91 9.76
CA ARG A 2 5.18 4.47 11.15
C ARG A 2 3.88 4.01 11.85
N GLY A 3 2.73 4.18 11.21
CA GLY A 3 1.45 3.66 11.71
C GLY A 3 1.25 2.18 11.42
N PRO A 4 0.08 1.62 11.80
CA PRO A 4 -0.27 0.23 11.56
C PRO A 4 -0.11 -0.14 10.09
N ALA A 5 0.27 -1.39 9.86
CA ALA A 5 0.35 -1.89 8.51
C ALA A 5 -1.00 -2.43 8.07
N VAL A 6 -1.51 -1.95 6.95
CA VAL A 6 -2.85 -2.28 6.45
C VAL A 6 -2.81 -2.80 5.02
N ASP A 7 -3.79 -3.64 4.71
CA ASP A 7 -4.12 -4.04 3.34
C ASP A 7 -5.10 -3.07 2.67
N GLY A 8 -5.56 -3.43 1.46
CA GLY A 8 -6.52 -2.63 0.69
C GLY A 8 -7.89 -2.41 1.34
N ALA A 9 -8.26 -3.30 2.27
CA ALA A 9 -9.51 -3.24 3.02
C ALA A 9 -9.30 -2.66 4.43
N PHE A 10 -8.17 -2.01 4.67
CA PHE A 10 -7.82 -1.35 5.94
C PHE A 10 -7.62 -2.32 7.13
N ARG A 11 -7.43 -3.62 6.85
CA ARG A 11 -7.19 -4.67 7.86
C ARG A 11 -5.73 -4.66 8.30
N THR A 12 -5.50 -4.65 9.61
CA THR A 12 -4.14 -4.76 10.18
C THR A 12 -3.69 -6.23 10.25
N ASP A 13 -2.53 -6.50 10.83
CA ASP A 13 -2.10 -7.87 11.15
C ASP A 13 -2.84 -8.47 12.37
N GLY A 14 -3.40 -7.63 13.24
CA GLY A 14 -4.29 -8.04 14.31
C GLY A 14 -5.69 -8.36 13.77
N ARG A 15 -6.14 -9.61 13.91
CA ARG A 15 -7.48 -10.04 13.49
C ARG A 15 -8.58 -9.18 14.12
N GLY A 16 -9.49 -8.67 13.28
CA GLY A 16 -10.58 -7.79 13.71
C GLY A 16 -10.15 -6.35 14.01
N VAL A 17 -8.87 -6.00 13.82
CA VAL A 17 -8.36 -4.64 14.03
C VAL A 17 -8.17 -3.94 12.68
N PHE A 18 -8.87 -2.82 12.51
CA PHE A 18 -8.82 -1.98 11.33
C PHE A 18 -8.18 -0.63 11.68
N ALA A 19 -7.52 0.01 10.72
CA ALA A 19 -6.94 1.33 10.90
C ALA A 19 -7.21 2.19 9.67
N VAL A 20 -7.53 3.48 9.87
CA VAL A 20 -7.87 4.42 8.80
C VAL A 20 -7.37 5.83 9.11
N GLY A 21 -7.31 6.67 8.09
CA GLY A 21 -7.05 8.09 8.24
C GLY A 21 -5.58 8.40 8.52
N ASN A 22 -5.33 9.54 9.16
CA ASN A 22 -3.97 10.11 9.25
C ASN A 22 -2.96 9.29 10.06
N VAL A 23 -3.40 8.26 10.78
CA VAL A 23 -2.49 7.27 11.38
C VAL A 23 -1.79 6.43 10.31
N LEU A 24 -2.45 6.18 9.17
CA LEU A 24 -1.92 5.38 8.06
C LEU A 24 -0.98 6.17 7.17
N HIS A 25 -1.25 7.46 6.96
CA HIS A 25 -0.50 8.37 6.10
C HIS A 25 -0.55 9.77 6.70
N ALA A 26 0.62 10.40 6.86
CA ALA A 26 0.69 11.66 7.56
C ALA A 26 0.12 12.81 6.70
N ALA A 27 -0.89 13.49 7.26
CA ALA A 27 -1.47 14.76 6.80
C ALA A 27 -2.24 14.70 5.48
N GLU A 28 -3.24 13.82 5.39
CA GLU A 28 -4.25 13.87 4.32
C GLU A 28 -5.47 14.73 4.70
N PRO A 29 -6.15 15.36 3.72
CA PRO A 29 -7.34 16.18 3.96
C PRO A 29 -8.50 15.38 4.57
N ALA A 30 -9.34 16.06 5.37
CA ALA A 30 -10.51 15.47 6.03
C ALA A 30 -11.41 14.64 5.09
N ARG A 31 -11.64 15.12 3.87
CA ARG A 31 -12.43 14.39 2.85
C ARG A 31 -11.82 13.06 2.43
N ALA A 32 -10.49 12.98 2.38
CA ALA A 32 -9.79 11.76 1.97
C ALA A 32 -9.90 10.71 3.08
N VAL A 33 -9.62 11.11 4.32
CA VAL A 33 -9.71 10.22 5.49
C VAL A 33 -11.15 9.79 5.78
N ALA A 34 -12.15 10.65 5.52
CA ALA A 34 -13.57 10.28 5.63
C ALA A 34 -13.95 9.18 4.63
N ARG A 35 -13.46 9.28 3.38
CA ARG A 35 -13.68 8.23 2.37
C ARG A 35 -13.05 6.90 2.76
N GLU A 36 -11.89 6.91 3.39
CA GLU A 36 -11.28 5.69 3.93
C GLU A 36 -12.13 5.07 5.04
N GLY A 37 -12.73 5.89 5.91
CA GLY A 37 -13.68 5.43 6.91
C GLY A 37 -14.88 4.70 6.28
N THR A 38 -15.46 5.23 5.21
CA THR A 38 -16.54 4.55 4.47
C THR A 38 -16.11 3.19 3.93
N LEU A 39 -14.95 3.12 3.28
CA LEU A 39 -14.44 1.87 2.71
C LEU A 39 -14.08 0.83 3.79
N ALA A 40 -13.51 1.27 4.91
CA ALA A 40 -13.21 0.40 6.03
C ALA A 40 -14.49 -0.11 6.71
N ALA A 41 -15.55 0.69 6.77
CA ALA A 41 -16.83 0.26 7.32
C ALA A 41 -17.42 -0.93 6.54
N GLU A 42 -17.26 -0.97 5.20
CA GLU A 42 -17.65 -2.13 4.39
C GLU A 42 -16.86 -3.39 4.77
N ALA A 43 -15.55 -3.27 4.96
CA ALA A 43 -14.70 -4.38 5.41
C ALA A 43 -15.03 -4.85 6.84
N VAL A 44 -15.33 -3.91 7.75
CA VAL A 44 -15.79 -4.22 9.11
C VAL A 44 -17.11 -5.00 9.07
N ARG A 45 -18.06 -4.62 8.21
CA ARG A 45 -19.33 -5.34 8.07
C ARG A 45 -19.14 -6.76 7.55
N ARG A 46 -18.26 -6.98 6.56
CA ARG A 46 -17.90 -8.33 6.08
C ARG A 46 -17.30 -9.18 7.21
N TYR A 47 -16.35 -8.62 7.96
CA TYR A 47 -15.73 -9.31 9.09
C TYR A 47 -16.76 -9.70 10.17
N LEU A 48 -17.66 -8.79 10.54
CA LEU A 48 -18.69 -9.08 11.55
C LEU A 48 -19.73 -10.11 11.08
N SER A 49 -19.96 -10.22 9.77
CA SER A 49 -20.96 -11.15 9.21
C SER A 49 -20.38 -12.55 9.03
N ASP A 50 -19.22 -12.65 8.37
CA ASP A 50 -18.68 -13.92 7.86
C ASP A 50 -17.34 -14.29 8.52
N GLY A 51 -16.82 -13.45 9.40
CA GLY A 51 -15.47 -13.60 9.95
C GLY A 51 -14.36 -13.33 8.94
N ASP A 52 -14.69 -12.68 7.80
CA ASP A 52 -13.81 -12.42 6.66
C ASP A 52 -12.49 -11.79 7.10
N TRP A 53 -11.42 -12.55 6.95
CA TRP A 53 -10.07 -12.13 7.28
C TRP A 53 -9.07 -12.88 6.41
N PRO A 54 -8.06 -12.20 5.84
CA PRO A 54 -7.08 -12.83 4.99
C PRO A 54 -6.25 -13.85 5.79
N SER A 55 -6.09 -15.05 5.24
CA SER A 55 -5.21 -16.10 5.79
C SER A 55 -3.73 -15.77 5.61
N ALA A 56 -3.40 -15.02 4.55
CA ALA A 56 -2.05 -14.62 4.21
C ALA A 56 -2.00 -13.15 3.76
N SER A 57 -0.83 -12.54 3.96
CA SER A 57 -0.54 -11.20 3.43
C SER A 57 0.95 -11.03 3.19
N VAL A 58 1.32 -10.32 2.12
CA VAL A 58 2.71 -10.00 1.83
C VAL A 58 3.00 -8.56 2.25
N ARG A 59 4.12 -8.33 2.96
CA ARG A 59 4.54 -6.98 3.34
C ARG A 59 5.07 -6.23 2.13
N LEU A 60 4.65 -4.97 1.98
CA LEU A 60 5.23 -4.04 1.02
C LEU A 60 6.20 -3.10 1.74
N ARG A 61 7.40 -2.96 1.19
CA ARG A 61 8.47 -2.12 1.72
C ARG A 61 8.95 -1.18 0.63
N VAL A 62 9.42 -0.02 1.05
CA VAL A 62 10.05 0.94 0.15
C VAL A 62 11.52 1.11 0.50
N THR A 63 12.32 1.51 -0.47
CA THR A 63 13.73 1.88 -0.27
C THR A 63 13.89 3.38 -0.42
N ALA A 64 14.73 3.99 0.44
CA ALA A 64 15.05 5.41 0.36
C ALA A 64 15.47 5.80 -1.07
N PRO A 65 15.06 6.98 -1.57
CA PRO A 65 14.36 8.06 -0.86
C PRO A 65 12.83 7.91 -0.77
N LEU A 66 12.25 6.78 -1.19
CA LEU A 66 10.83 6.53 -0.92
C LEU A 66 10.62 6.36 0.59
N ALA A 67 9.70 7.14 1.16
CA ALA A 67 9.45 7.20 2.59
C ALA A 67 8.45 6.14 3.06
N TRP A 68 7.40 5.91 2.27
CA TRP A 68 6.39 4.90 2.57
C TRP A 68 5.51 4.59 1.35
N ILE A 69 4.78 3.48 1.48
CA ILE A 69 3.69 3.04 0.59
C ILE A 69 2.43 2.79 1.44
N ALA A 70 1.25 3.03 0.89
CA ALA A 70 -0.05 2.72 1.47
C ALA A 70 -1.00 2.20 0.37
N PRO A 71 -1.72 1.08 0.57
CA PRO A 71 -1.52 0.13 1.66
C PRO A 71 -0.10 -0.47 1.65
N ASN A 72 0.36 -1.01 2.78
CA ASN A 72 1.70 -1.59 2.94
C ASN A 72 1.67 -3.09 3.27
N ARG A 73 0.49 -3.70 3.09
CA ARG A 73 0.28 -5.14 3.00
C ARG A 73 -0.51 -5.40 1.73
N LEU A 74 -0.22 -6.50 1.08
CA LEU A 74 -1.00 -7.02 -0.02
C LEU A 74 -1.66 -8.31 0.42
N THR A 75 -2.97 -8.40 0.22
CA THR A 75 -3.77 -9.61 0.40
C THR A 75 -4.19 -10.06 -0.99
N PRO A 76 -3.60 -11.14 -1.53
CA PRO A 76 -3.79 -11.48 -2.95
C PRO A 76 -5.22 -11.84 -3.34
N ASP A 77 -6.03 -12.31 -2.39
CA ASP A 77 -7.46 -12.59 -2.60
C ASP A 77 -8.33 -11.31 -2.64
N ASP A 78 -7.80 -10.18 -2.19
CA ASP A 78 -8.46 -8.87 -2.18
C ASP A 78 -7.47 -7.76 -2.59
N PRO A 79 -6.91 -7.82 -3.81
CA PRO A 79 -5.79 -6.99 -4.20
C PRO A 79 -6.25 -5.56 -4.48
N THR A 80 -5.51 -4.59 -3.95
CA THR A 80 -5.79 -3.16 -4.18
C THR A 80 -5.39 -2.73 -5.59
N GLY A 81 -6.26 -1.97 -6.26
CA GLY A 81 -6.00 -1.47 -7.62
C GLY A 81 -4.93 -0.38 -7.74
N ALA A 82 -4.59 0.30 -6.65
CA ALA A 82 -3.58 1.36 -6.64
C ALA A 82 -2.93 1.52 -5.27
N PHE A 83 -1.69 2.01 -5.26
CA PHE A 83 -0.92 2.32 -4.07
C PHE A 83 -0.47 3.77 -4.08
N THR A 84 -0.51 4.40 -2.92
CA THR A 84 0.01 5.74 -2.68
C THR A 84 1.43 5.64 -2.13
N LEU A 85 2.36 6.38 -2.72
CA LEU A 85 3.72 6.54 -2.24
C LEU A 85 4.00 7.99 -1.85
N ARG A 86 5.01 8.16 -1.01
CA ARG A 86 5.62 9.46 -0.71
C ARG A 86 7.13 9.31 -0.72
N THR A 87 7.82 10.36 -1.14
CA THR A 87 9.28 10.45 -1.21
C THR A 87 9.78 11.54 -0.26
N THR A 88 11.03 11.43 0.19
CA THR A 88 11.74 12.50 0.90
C THR A 88 12.49 13.43 -0.05
N GLU A 89 12.71 13.01 -1.31
CA GLU A 89 13.50 13.76 -2.30
C GLU A 89 12.71 14.01 -3.59
N PHE A 90 13.02 15.12 -4.27
CA PHE A 90 12.43 15.44 -5.57
C PHE A 90 13.02 14.57 -6.67
N VAL A 91 12.16 13.90 -7.43
CA VAL A 91 12.55 13.08 -8.57
C VAL A 91 11.73 13.51 -9.78
N ALA A 92 12.39 14.16 -10.76
CA ALA A 92 11.71 14.73 -11.92
C ALA A 92 11.03 13.67 -12.81
N ARG A 93 11.67 12.51 -12.96
CA ARG A 93 11.20 11.41 -13.83
C ARG A 93 11.37 10.07 -13.10
N PRO A 94 10.51 9.78 -12.10
CA PRO A 94 10.67 8.59 -11.29
C PRO A 94 10.49 7.33 -12.15
N THR A 95 11.45 6.40 -12.05
CA THR A 95 11.25 5.01 -12.50
C THR A 95 11.16 4.15 -11.26
N LEU A 96 10.01 3.51 -11.06
CA LEU A 96 9.81 2.58 -9.97
C LEU A 96 10.15 1.16 -10.44
N VAL A 97 10.91 0.46 -9.62
CA VAL A 97 11.21 -0.97 -9.77
C VAL A 97 10.61 -1.70 -8.58
N ILE A 98 9.77 -2.69 -8.87
CA ILE A 98 9.11 -3.53 -7.87
C ILE A 98 9.74 -4.91 -7.94
N THR A 99 10.28 -5.37 -6.81
CA THR A 99 11.02 -6.62 -6.70
C THR A 99 10.52 -7.47 -5.55
N GLN A 100 10.70 -8.78 -5.66
CA GLN A 100 10.50 -9.73 -4.57
C GLN A 100 11.58 -10.80 -4.71
N ASP A 101 12.31 -11.06 -3.63
CA ASP A 101 13.37 -12.09 -3.57
C ASP A 101 14.35 -12.05 -4.76
N GLY A 102 14.75 -10.83 -5.15
CA GLY A 102 15.67 -10.59 -6.28
C GLY A 102 15.02 -10.64 -7.67
N ARG A 103 13.77 -11.08 -7.80
CA ARG A 103 13.01 -11.08 -9.06
C ARG A 103 12.32 -9.73 -9.28
N ILE A 104 12.44 -9.16 -10.47
CA ILE A 104 11.65 -7.99 -10.87
C ILE A 104 10.23 -8.43 -11.19
N LEU A 105 9.26 -7.89 -10.45
CA LEU A 105 7.84 -8.10 -10.69
C LEU A 105 7.29 -7.11 -11.73
N HIS A 106 7.77 -5.86 -11.67
CA HIS A 106 7.29 -4.80 -12.54
C HIS A 106 8.25 -3.59 -12.56
N ARG A 107 8.23 -2.84 -13.67
CA ARG A 107 8.86 -1.53 -13.81
C ARG A 107 7.85 -0.56 -14.37
N THR A 108 7.76 0.63 -13.79
CA THR A 108 6.81 1.65 -14.22
C THR A 108 7.33 3.05 -14.02
N ARG A 109 6.81 4.00 -14.80
CA ARG A 109 7.17 5.41 -14.76
C ARG A 109 5.91 6.23 -14.52
N PRO A 110 5.69 6.74 -13.29
CA PRO A 110 4.65 7.74 -13.05
C PRO A 110 4.80 8.93 -14.00
N ARG A 111 3.67 9.47 -14.48
CA ARG A 111 3.65 10.60 -15.41
C ARG A 111 4.06 11.93 -14.78
N SER A 112 3.94 12.03 -13.46
CA SER A 112 4.26 13.24 -12.70
C SER A 112 5.55 13.05 -11.90
N PRO A 113 6.31 14.13 -11.64
CA PRO A 113 7.43 14.08 -10.71
C PRO A 113 7.01 13.56 -9.34
N ALA A 114 7.91 12.86 -8.65
CA ALA A 114 7.75 12.56 -7.23
C ALA A 114 8.27 13.78 -6.45
N VAL A 115 7.38 14.47 -5.75
CA VAL A 115 7.72 15.70 -5.00
C VAL A 115 7.68 15.39 -3.51
N PRO A 116 8.67 15.87 -2.71
CA PRO A 116 8.63 15.72 -1.27
C PRO A 116 7.31 16.24 -0.71
N ASN A 117 6.81 15.54 0.30
CA ASN A 117 5.56 15.87 0.95
C ASN A 117 4.28 15.80 0.10
N ARG A 118 4.34 15.34 -1.15
CA ARG A 118 3.16 15.09 -1.98
C ARG A 118 2.97 13.59 -2.26
N PRO A 119 1.75 13.05 -2.10
CA PRO A 119 1.48 11.69 -2.51
C PRO A 119 1.54 11.56 -4.04
N PHE A 120 2.02 10.43 -4.53
CA PHE A 120 1.89 10.01 -5.92
C PHE A 120 1.49 8.54 -5.97
N ARG A 121 0.92 8.10 -7.10
CA ARG A 121 0.28 6.78 -7.21
C ARG A 121 1.01 5.85 -8.16
N VAL A 122 0.95 4.55 -7.85
CA VAL A 122 1.31 3.45 -8.75
C VAL A 122 0.15 2.48 -8.86
N ALA A 123 -0.10 1.96 -10.06
CA ALA A 123 -1.16 0.97 -10.28
C ALA A 123 -0.79 -0.39 -9.70
N GLY A 124 -1.80 -1.21 -9.41
CA GLY A 124 -1.66 -2.56 -8.85
C GLY A 124 -1.44 -3.68 -9.87
N GLU A 125 -1.09 -3.39 -11.13
CA GLU A 125 -0.94 -4.39 -12.21
C GLU A 125 0.10 -5.50 -11.93
N TRP A 126 0.93 -5.32 -10.90
CA TRP A 126 2.00 -6.24 -10.48
C TRP A 126 1.59 -7.19 -9.37
N THR A 127 0.47 -6.95 -8.68
CA THR A 127 0.06 -7.71 -7.50
C THR A 127 -0.17 -9.19 -7.80
N GLY A 128 -0.74 -9.52 -8.97
CA GLY A 128 -0.92 -10.91 -9.41
C GLY A 128 0.37 -11.66 -9.75
N ARG A 129 1.53 -10.99 -9.70
CA ARG A 129 2.86 -11.63 -9.87
C ARG A 129 3.56 -11.89 -8.54
N VAL A 130 2.96 -11.49 -7.41
CA VAL A 130 3.55 -11.64 -6.08
C VAL A 130 3.43 -13.10 -5.65
N ASP A 131 4.53 -13.63 -5.12
CA ASP A 131 4.55 -14.90 -4.43
C ASP A 131 4.07 -14.69 -2.98
N THR A 132 3.02 -15.40 -2.58
CA THR A 132 2.46 -15.35 -1.22
C THR A 132 3.37 -15.97 -0.17
N GLU A 133 4.18 -16.94 -0.56
CA GLU A 133 5.10 -17.68 0.31
C GLU A 133 6.50 -17.03 0.33
N GLY A 134 6.75 -16.12 -0.61
CA GLY A 134 7.99 -15.36 -0.71
C GLY A 134 8.15 -14.27 0.35
N GLY A 135 9.28 -13.58 0.26
CA GLY A 135 9.63 -12.46 1.13
C GLY A 135 8.82 -11.20 0.84
N ALA A 136 9.17 -10.12 1.54
CA ALA A 136 8.53 -8.82 1.34
C ALA A 136 8.80 -8.27 -0.07
N VAL A 137 7.76 -7.71 -0.68
CA VAL A 137 7.89 -6.96 -1.93
C VAL A 137 8.54 -5.61 -1.63
N ARG A 138 9.59 -5.26 -2.39
CA ARG A 138 10.33 -4.01 -2.27
C ARG A 138 10.09 -3.13 -3.49
N ILE A 139 9.71 -1.88 -3.23
CA ILE A 139 9.56 -0.82 -4.22
C ILE A 139 10.73 0.16 -4.06
N ALA A 140 11.47 0.40 -5.13
CA ALA A 140 12.60 1.31 -5.16
C ALA A 140 12.53 2.22 -6.38
N LEU A 141 13.28 3.32 -6.33
CA LEU A 141 13.63 4.08 -7.52
C LEU A 141 14.80 3.37 -8.22
N GLY A 142 14.82 3.36 -9.56
CA GLY A 142 15.92 2.77 -10.35
C GLY A 142 16.00 3.34 -11.74
#